data_AF-A0A7Z9UNT7-F1
#
_entry.id   AF-A0A7Z9UNT7-F1
#
_cell.length_a   1.000
_cell.length_b   1.000
_cell.length_c   1.000
_cell.angle_alpha   90.00
_cell.angle_beta   90.00
_cell.angle_gamma   90.00
#
_symmetry.space_group_name_H-M   'P 1'
#
loop_
_entity.id
_entity.type
_entity.pdbx_description
1 polymer ?
#
loop_
_entity_poly.entity_id
_entity_poly.type
_entity_poly.pdbx_seq_one_letter_code
_entity_poly.pdbx_strand_id
1 'polypeptide(L)'
;MALLDHRSDDVQLLRLLSKISEKAGEFSDKHLYLSEYYRLIGEHGYAVEQLEEGLKRSNLPFYGRARLQSRLDKLREEEAEKEHE
;
A
#
# COMPACT_ATOMS: atom_id res chain seq x y z
N MET A 1 -10.46 -2.73 -16.53
CA MET A 1 -9.32 -2.80 -15.58
C MET A 1 -8.42 -3.96 -15.97
N ALA A 2 -7.54 -3.80 -16.97
CA ALA A 2 -6.66 -4.88 -17.47
C ALA A 2 -5.16 -4.49 -17.46
N LEU A 3 -4.83 -3.27 -17.04
CA LEU A 3 -3.45 -2.77 -17.01
C LEU A 3 -2.70 -3.12 -15.71
N LEU A 4 -3.43 -3.43 -14.62
CA LEU A 4 -2.83 -3.75 -13.31
C LEU A 4 -2.35 -5.21 -13.23
N ASP A 5 -2.99 -6.16 -13.92
CA ASP A 5 -2.62 -7.58 -13.87
C ASP A 5 -1.29 -7.92 -14.54
N HIS A 6 -0.74 -7.02 -15.37
CA HIS A 6 0.51 -7.29 -16.09
C HIS A 6 1.72 -6.50 -15.57
N ARG A 7 1.52 -5.60 -14.58
CA ARG A 7 2.57 -4.70 -14.06
C ARG A 7 2.41 -4.37 -12.58
N SER A 8 1.87 -5.30 -11.77
CA SER A 8 1.79 -5.14 -10.32
C SER A 8 3.16 -4.85 -9.67
N ASP A 9 4.24 -5.25 -10.34
CA ASP A 9 5.61 -5.15 -9.85
C ASP A 9 6.38 -3.96 -10.46
N ASP A 10 5.71 -3.12 -11.26
CA ASP A 10 6.31 -1.91 -11.83
C ASP A 10 6.33 -0.78 -10.79
N VAL A 11 7.49 -0.64 -10.14
CA VAL A 11 7.73 0.39 -9.11
C VAL A 11 7.47 1.82 -9.62
N GLN A 12 7.68 2.09 -10.93
CA GLN A 12 7.40 3.42 -11.49
C GLN A 12 5.90 3.65 -11.64
N LEU A 13 5.15 2.61 -12.02
CA LEU A 13 3.69 2.67 -12.09
C LEU A 13 3.08 2.94 -10.71
N LEU A 14 3.52 2.21 -9.67
CA LEU A 14 3.02 2.41 -8.29
C LEU A 14 3.29 3.83 -7.78
N ARG A 15 4.48 4.37 -8.06
CA ARG A 15 4.82 5.76 -7.71
C ARG A 15 4.00 6.79 -8.50
N LEU A 16 3.62 6.49 -9.73
CA LEU A 16 2.74 7.36 -10.52
C LEU A 16 1.31 7.31 -10.01
N LEU A 17 0.80 6.12 -9.73
CA LEU A 17 -0.54 5.90 -9.19
C LEU A 17 -0.72 6.59 -7.84
N SER A 18 0.28 6.53 -6.94
CA SER A 18 0.19 7.24 -5.66
C SER A 18 0.05 8.75 -5.82
N LYS A 19 0.78 9.36 -6.77
CA LYS A 19 0.67 10.79 -7.09
C LYS A 19 -0.68 11.15 -7.71
N ILE A 20 -1.25 10.28 -8.54
CA ILE A 20 -2.56 10.49 -9.15
C ILE A 20 -3.65 10.41 -8.08
N SER A 21 -3.64 9.37 -7.25
CA SER A 21 -4.60 9.21 -6.15
C SER A 21 -4.51 10.34 -5.12
N GLU A 22 -3.31 10.85 -4.83
CA GLU A 22 -3.15 12.05 -4.00
C GLU A 22 -3.85 13.27 -4.61
N LYS A 23 -3.66 13.52 -5.91
CA LYS A 23 -4.33 14.62 -6.63
C LYS A 23 -5.84 14.44 -6.70
N ALA A 24 -6.32 13.20 -6.75
CA ALA A 24 -7.74 12.85 -6.77
C ALA A 24 -8.39 12.89 -5.37
N GLY A 25 -7.61 13.01 -4.29
CA GLY A 25 -8.11 12.93 -2.92
C GLY A 25 -8.43 11.50 -2.46
N GLU A 26 -7.92 10.49 -3.17
CA GLU A 26 -8.08 9.06 -2.86
C GLU A 26 -6.99 8.60 -1.88
N PHE A 27 -7.14 8.99 -0.61
CA PHE A 27 -6.08 8.79 0.38
C PHE A 27 -5.75 7.33 0.67
N SER A 28 -6.74 6.43 0.72
CA SER A 28 -6.46 4.99 0.89
C SER A 28 -5.59 4.47 -0.23
N ASP A 29 -5.87 4.88 -1.46
CA ASP A 29 -5.20 4.34 -2.64
C ASP A 29 -3.78 4.91 -2.75
N LYS A 30 -3.58 6.19 -2.44
CA LYS A 30 -2.23 6.78 -2.30
C LYS A 30 -1.35 5.93 -1.38
N HIS A 31 -1.81 5.69 -0.15
CA HIS A 31 -1.03 5.00 0.87
C HIS A 31 -0.83 3.52 0.55
N LEU A 32 -1.82 2.87 -0.07
CA LEU A 32 -1.67 1.51 -0.55
C LEU A 32 -0.60 1.41 -1.65
N TYR A 33 -0.62 2.29 -2.65
CA TYR A 33 0.37 2.25 -3.73
C TYR A 33 1.78 2.57 -3.24
N LEU A 34 1.93 3.49 -2.28
CA LEU A 34 3.24 3.72 -1.66
C LEU A 34 3.71 2.52 -0.84
N SER A 35 2.80 1.85 -0.12
CA SER A 35 3.13 0.62 0.61
C SER A 35 3.67 -0.46 -0.33
N GLU A 36 2.98 -0.73 -1.44
CA GLU A 36 3.44 -1.71 -2.42
C GLU A 36 4.77 -1.31 -3.08
N TYR A 37 4.95 -0.01 -3.37
CA TYR A 37 6.21 0.50 -3.90
C TYR A 37 7.37 0.19 -2.94
N TYR A 38 7.22 0.51 -1.66
CA TYR A 38 8.26 0.28 -0.66
C TYR A 38 8.52 -1.22 -0.45
N ARG A 39 7.47 -2.04 -0.42
CA ARG A 39 7.60 -3.50 -0.33
C ARG A 39 8.44 -4.08 -1.48
N LEU A 40 8.17 -3.67 -2.71
CA LEU A 40 8.87 -4.19 -3.89
C LEU A 40 10.36 -3.80 -3.94
N ILE A 41 10.72 -2.65 -3.39
CA ILE A 41 12.13 -2.22 -3.32
C ILE A 41 12.85 -2.74 -2.07
N GLY A 42 12.19 -3.57 -1.25
CA GLY A 42 12.76 -4.19 -0.05
C GLY A 42 12.65 -3.34 1.24
N GLU A 43 12.01 -2.18 1.15
CA GLU A 43 11.87 -1.20 2.24
C GLU A 43 10.62 -1.47 3.09
N HIS A 44 10.57 -2.65 3.73
CA HIS A 44 9.36 -3.16 4.37
C HIS A 44 8.83 -2.27 5.52
N GLY A 45 9.72 -1.67 6.32
CA GLY A 45 9.32 -0.73 7.38
C GLY A 45 8.57 0.49 6.84
N TYR A 46 9.02 1.05 5.72
CA TYR A 46 8.32 2.14 5.04
C TYR A 46 6.99 1.67 4.43
N ALA A 47 6.92 0.41 3.99
CA ALA A 47 5.67 -0.16 3.49
C ALA A 47 4.59 -0.24 4.58
N VAL A 48 4.97 -0.66 5.79
CA VAL A 48 4.09 -0.66 6.98
C VAL A 48 3.67 0.75 7.36
N GLU A 49 4.63 1.67 7.47
CA GLU A 49 4.38 3.06 7.87
C GLU A 49 3.32 3.73 6.98
N GLN A 50 3.38 3.51 5.66
CA GLN A 50 2.40 4.10 4.75
C GLN A 50 0.96 3.62 5.02
N LEU A 51 0.78 2.34 5.35
CA LEU A 51 -0.55 1.80 5.68
C LEU A 51 -1.06 2.38 7.00
N GLU A 52 -0.18 2.49 8.00
CA GLU A 52 -0.52 3.08 9.29
C GLU A 52 -0.88 4.57 9.16
N GLU A 53 -0.14 5.35 8.38
CA GLU A 53 -0.46 6.75 8.08
C GLU A 53 -1.83 6.89 7.40
N GLY A 54 -2.13 6.01 6.44
CA GLY A 54 -3.47 5.98 5.83
C GLY A 54 -4.58 5.70 6.84
N LEU A 55 -4.35 4.80 7.81
CA LEU A 55 -5.30 4.41 8.85
C LEU A 55 -5.49 5.48 9.94
N LYS A 56 -4.50 6.35 10.17
CA LYS A 56 -4.59 7.50 11.09
C LYS A 56 -5.65 8.53 10.64
N ARG A 57 -6.05 8.51 9.37
CA ARG A 57 -7.07 9.42 8.85
C ARG A 57 -8.46 9.10 9.41
N SER A 58 -9.01 10.06 10.16
CA SER A 58 -10.29 9.92 10.87
C SER A 58 -11.52 9.85 9.95
N ASN A 59 -11.49 10.51 8.79
CA ASN A 59 -12.60 10.54 7.83
C ASN A 59 -12.41 9.57 6.65
N LEU A 60 -11.61 8.51 6.82
CA LEU A 60 -11.42 7.51 5.78
C LEU A 60 -12.69 6.66 5.61
N PRO A 61 -13.21 6.48 4.38
CA PRO A 61 -14.35 5.61 4.13
C PRO A 61 -14.11 4.19 4.64
N PHE A 62 -15.17 3.52 5.09
CA PHE A 62 -15.11 2.16 5.64
C PHE A 62 -14.33 1.19 4.73
N TYR A 63 -14.64 1.18 3.43
CA TYR A 63 -13.96 0.33 2.45
C TYR A 63 -12.45 0.60 2.38
N GLY A 64 -12.05 1.88 2.32
CA GLY A 64 -10.64 2.27 2.31
C GLY A 64 -9.90 1.84 3.57
N ARG A 65 -10.54 1.98 4.74
CA ARG A 65 -9.99 1.52 6.02
C ARG A 65 -9.82 0.00 6.06
N ALA A 66 -10.84 -0.75 5.67
CA ALA A 66 -10.80 -2.21 5.64
C ALA A 66 -9.71 -2.72 4.67
N ARG A 67 -9.56 -2.08 3.51
CA ARG A 67 -8.54 -2.42 2.51
C ARG A 67 -7.12 -2.20 3.04
N LEU A 68 -6.86 -1.05 3.67
CA LEU A 68 -5.55 -0.75 4.27
C LEU A 68 -5.21 -1.71 5.41
N GLN A 69 -6.18 -1.99 6.30
CA GLN A 69 -5.98 -2.91 7.41
C GLN A 69 -5.66 -4.32 6.91
N SER A 70 -6.46 -4.84 5.98
CA SER A 70 -6.23 -6.17 5.41
C SER A 70 -4.86 -6.28 4.75
N ARG A 71 -4.35 -5.22 4.12
CA ARG A 71 -3.01 -5.26 3.54
C ARG A 71 -1.91 -5.23 4.60
N LEU A 72 -2.10 -4.44 5.66
CA LEU A 72 -1.16 -4.33 6.77
C LEU A 72 -1.01 -5.67 7.49
N ASP A 73 -2.12 -6.37 7.72
CA ASP A 73 -2.13 -7.69 8.35
C ASP A 73 -1.31 -8.68 7.51
N LYS A 74 -1.58 -8.74 6.19
CA LYS A 74 -0.80 -9.58 5.26
C LYS A 74 0.69 -9.23 5.21
N LEU A 75 1.02 -7.94 5.26
CA LEU A 75 2.42 -7.52 5.20
C LEU A 75 3.20 -7.96 6.45
N ARG A 76 2.55 -7.91 7.62
CA ARG A 76 3.12 -8.40 8.88
C ARG A 76 3.24 -9.92 8.92
N GLU A 77 2.29 -10.64 8.31
CA GLU A 77 2.39 -12.09 8.10
C GLU A 77 3.59 -12.43 7.20
N GLU A 78 3.76 -11.74 6.06
CA GLU A 78 4.91 -11.90 5.16
C GLU A 78 6.26 -11.62 5.86
N GLU A 79 6.32 -10.67 6.79
CA GLU A 79 7.51 -10.37 7.59
C GLU A 79 7.81 -11.47 8.61
N ALA A 80 6.79 -11.95 9.33
CA ALA A 80 6.94 -13.00 10.32
C ALA A 80 7.41 -14.33 9.69
N GLU A 81 6.93 -14.66 8.48
CA GLU A 81 7.37 -15.85 7.74
C GLU A 81 8.87 -15.78 7.39
N LYS A 82 9.39 -14.61 7.02
CA LYS A 82 10.80 -14.43 6.66
C LYS A 82 11.75 -14.49 7.84
N GLU A 83 11.31 -14.16 9.05
CA GLU A 83 12.13 -14.28 10.27
C GLU A 83 12.32 -15.74 10.71
N HIS A 84 11.52 -16.67 10.17
CA HIS A 84 11.54 -18.10 10.51
C HIS A 84 12.21 -19.00 9.46
N GLU A 85 12.70 -18.44 8.35
CA GLU A 85 13.55 -19.12 7.33
C GLU A 85 15.05 -19.00 7.63
#